data_AF-A0A973PJ26-F1
#
_entry.id   AF-A0A973PJ26-F1
#
_cell.length_a   1.000
_cell.length_b   1.000
_cell.length_c   1.000
_cell.angle_alpha   90.00
_cell.angle_beta   90.00
_cell.angle_gamma   90.00
#
_symmetry.space_group_name_H-M   'P 1'
#
loop_
_entity.id
_entity.type
_entity.pdbx_description
1 polymer ?
#
loop_
_entity_poly.entity_id
_entity_poly.type
_entity_poly.pdbx_seq_one_letter_code
_entity_poly.pdbx_strand_id
1 'polypeptide(L)'
;MRTAAAILSFVLALALLPVRPAAAATPLPGGKTTFVVSQGFLKAASRQNWVRLGNYRFAADGTVRASMYLWWQRHPQARQRTGTVPDRSCTTKAGGSASRPRMCEVLTAGGFTGAPGESRTGTYTMAGGVLTIRWKIAQTWTEQWYVRLSPDRKLARLDLKRSTLATHGYGYGSNAGFATRRAMSSVKAFGGSLRQDLTSWASGKIVNSGNQPFGHSAFRACASSTSCLTYLQPSSRGACQKSGGCPKYGGGTRANVSSIQYYLTMISKTDRRDTLWHWCTCLAMERGEFCYTGNSHVKPLMQIIDDSGAFRGWVGAEASFSTGSRATDMLAVLRISDFR
;
A
#
# COMPACT_ATOMS: atom_id res chain seq x y z
N MET A 1 80.34 -42.10 8.27
CA MET A 1 79.60 -40.93 7.76
C MET A 1 78.20 -40.95 8.36
N ARG A 2 77.78 -39.82 8.93
CA ARG A 2 76.53 -39.61 9.70
C ARG A 2 75.39 -39.13 8.77
N THR A 3 74.15 -39.20 9.30
CA THR A 3 72.87 -38.58 8.85
C THR A 3 72.22 -39.19 7.59
N ALA A 4 70.91 -39.44 7.51
CA ALA A 4 69.78 -38.75 8.13
C ALA A 4 68.54 -39.67 8.29
N ALA A 5 67.79 -39.44 9.37
CA ALA A 5 66.46 -39.96 9.62
C ALA A 5 65.44 -38.81 9.61
N ALA A 6 64.18 -39.18 9.36
CA ALA A 6 62.94 -38.53 9.79
C ALA A 6 62.46 -37.27 9.05
N ILE A 7 61.48 -37.43 8.14
CA ILE A 7 60.35 -36.49 7.96
C ILE A 7 59.12 -37.29 7.49
N LEU A 8 58.26 -37.76 8.39
CA LEU A 8 56.92 -38.26 8.02
C LEU A 8 55.90 -38.19 9.18
N SER A 9 55.68 -37.01 9.75
CA SER A 9 54.62 -36.81 10.76
C SER A 9 54.11 -35.37 10.77
N PHE A 10 53.38 -34.91 9.74
CA PHE A 10 52.73 -33.59 9.79
C PHE A 10 51.50 -33.49 8.86
N VAL A 11 50.53 -34.41 8.95
CA VAL A 11 49.24 -34.26 8.21
C VAL A 11 47.99 -34.51 9.06
N LEU A 12 48.09 -34.96 10.32
CA LEU A 12 46.92 -35.41 11.09
C LEU A 12 46.51 -34.48 12.25
N ALA A 13 46.45 -33.15 12.02
CA ALA A 13 46.04 -32.19 13.06
C ALA A 13 44.93 -31.20 12.66
N LEU A 14 44.35 -31.31 11.45
CA LEU A 14 43.30 -30.38 10.97
C LEU A 14 41.85 -30.87 11.16
N ALA A 15 41.62 -32.02 11.80
CA ALA A 15 40.28 -32.62 11.91
C ALA A 15 39.51 -32.32 13.22
N LEU A 16 39.97 -31.37 14.04
CA LEU A 16 39.34 -31.03 15.33
C LEU A 16 38.89 -29.56 15.40
N LEU A 17 38.40 -29.00 14.30
CA LEU A 17 37.62 -27.76 14.39
C LEU A 17 36.24 -28.11 15.00
N PRO A 18 35.85 -27.50 16.14
CA PRO A 18 34.55 -27.74 16.72
C PRO A 18 33.48 -27.31 15.72
N VAL A 19 32.70 -28.29 15.22
CA VAL A 19 31.52 -28.05 14.41
C VAL A 19 30.56 -27.25 15.29
N ARG A 20 30.50 -25.92 15.09
CA ARG A 20 29.53 -25.09 15.77
C ARG A 20 28.15 -25.58 15.36
N PRO A 21 27.26 -25.96 16.30
CA PRO A 21 25.92 -26.38 15.95
C PRO A 21 25.27 -25.28 15.12
N ALA A 22 24.72 -25.65 13.96
CA ALA A 22 23.98 -24.72 13.12
C ALA A 22 22.86 -24.12 13.96
N ALA A 23 22.82 -22.80 14.08
CA ALA A 23 21.75 -22.11 14.79
C ALA A 23 20.40 -22.52 14.17
N ALA A 24 19.45 -22.94 15.01
CA ALA A 24 18.13 -23.34 14.55
C ALA A 24 17.48 -22.18 13.77
N ALA A 25 16.93 -22.49 12.60
CA ALA A 25 16.25 -21.51 11.76
C ALA A 25 15.09 -20.86 12.53
N THR A 26 15.04 -19.53 12.52
CA THR A 26 13.93 -18.78 13.11
C THR A 26 12.68 -18.97 12.24
N PRO A 27 11.55 -19.44 12.80
CA PRO A 27 10.32 -19.64 12.04
C PRO A 27 9.88 -18.35 11.34
N LEU A 28 9.63 -18.42 10.03
CA LEU A 28 9.14 -17.29 9.25
C LEU A 28 7.67 -16.96 9.62
N PRO A 29 7.25 -15.68 9.57
CA PRO A 29 5.86 -15.31 9.86
C PRO A 29 4.91 -15.98 8.85
N GLY A 30 4.14 -16.97 9.31
CA GLY A 30 3.27 -17.77 8.45
C GLY A 30 4.03 -18.51 7.33
N GLY A 31 5.32 -18.80 7.52
CA GLY A 31 6.16 -19.42 6.49
C GLY A 31 6.44 -18.53 5.27
N LYS A 32 6.25 -17.21 5.38
CA LYS A 32 6.41 -16.27 4.26
C LYS A 32 7.64 -15.38 4.44
N THR A 33 8.30 -15.05 3.34
CA THR A 33 9.52 -14.22 3.36
C THR A 33 9.26 -12.77 2.98
N THR A 34 8.21 -12.49 2.19
CA THR A 34 8.03 -11.23 1.47
C THR A 34 6.69 -10.64 1.81
N PHE A 35 6.66 -9.46 2.43
CA PHE A 35 5.42 -8.79 2.86
C PHE A 35 5.29 -7.39 2.27
N VAL A 36 4.08 -7.04 1.84
CA VAL A 36 3.67 -5.64 1.61
C VAL A 36 2.99 -5.12 2.88
N VAL A 37 3.33 -3.92 3.33
CA VAL A 37 2.90 -3.38 4.63
C VAL A 37 2.49 -1.92 4.52
N SER A 38 1.38 -1.57 5.18
CA SER A 38 0.93 -0.21 5.44
C SER A 38 0.82 0.00 6.94
N GLN A 39 1.36 1.11 7.45
CA GLN A 39 1.29 1.44 8.87
C GLN A 39 1.23 2.95 9.09
N GLY A 40 0.67 3.41 10.20
CA GLY A 40 0.52 4.83 10.45
C GLY A 40 0.34 5.18 11.91
N PHE A 41 0.79 6.39 12.26
CA PHE A 41 0.39 7.06 13.48
C PHE A 41 -0.75 8.02 13.13
N LEU A 42 -1.96 7.61 13.48
CA LEU A 42 -3.18 8.36 13.29
C LEU A 42 -3.81 8.64 14.65
N LYS A 43 -3.95 9.92 15.00
CA LYS A 43 -4.51 10.44 16.24
C LYS A 43 -5.45 11.61 15.95
N ALA A 44 -6.67 11.56 16.48
CA ALA A 44 -7.63 12.65 16.40
C ALA A 44 -7.04 13.95 16.99
N ALA A 45 -7.45 15.09 16.45
CA ALA A 45 -6.95 16.42 16.80
C ALA A 45 -5.41 16.64 16.69
N SER A 46 -4.64 15.65 16.22
CA SER A 46 -3.21 15.79 15.95
C SER A 46 -2.97 16.37 14.56
N ARG A 47 -1.88 17.13 14.40
CA ARG A 47 -1.33 17.56 13.10
C ARG A 47 0.06 16.97 12.83
N GLN A 48 0.41 15.91 13.57
CA GLN A 48 1.67 15.21 13.44
C GLN A 48 1.47 13.79 12.90
N ASN A 49 0.33 13.52 12.27
CA ASN A 49 0.02 12.19 11.74
C ASN A 49 0.96 11.84 10.58
N TRP A 50 1.30 10.56 10.48
CA TRP A 50 2.11 10.04 9.38
C TRP A 50 1.61 8.66 8.98
N VAL A 51 1.91 8.30 7.74
CA VAL A 51 1.66 6.98 7.17
C VAL A 51 2.90 6.48 6.43
N ARG A 52 3.08 5.17 6.41
CA ARG A 52 4.10 4.46 5.68
C ARG A 52 3.47 3.37 4.83
N LEU A 53 4.09 3.11 3.69
CA LEU A 53 3.75 2.02 2.78
C LEU A 53 5.03 1.42 2.24
N GLY A 54 5.11 0.10 2.13
CA GLY A 54 6.28 -0.53 1.54
C GLY A 54 6.35 -2.00 1.82
N ASN A 55 7.55 -2.50 2.05
CA ASN A 55 7.88 -3.91 2.01
C ASN A 55 8.70 -4.36 3.21
N TYR A 56 8.38 -5.52 3.78
CA TYR A 56 9.25 -6.24 4.72
C TYR A 56 9.77 -7.53 4.10
N ARG A 57 11.05 -7.83 4.32
CA ARG A 57 11.68 -9.11 3.96
C ARG A 57 12.27 -9.80 5.18
N PHE A 58 11.79 -11.00 5.46
CA PHE A 58 12.23 -11.84 6.56
C PHE A 58 13.21 -12.90 6.06
N ALA A 59 14.22 -13.18 6.87
CA ALA A 59 15.20 -14.25 6.65
C ALA A 59 15.18 -15.24 7.81
N ALA A 60 15.47 -16.50 7.53
CA ALA A 60 15.43 -17.59 8.51
C ALA A 60 16.51 -17.46 9.61
N ASP A 61 17.41 -16.48 9.53
CA ASP A 61 18.39 -16.14 10.55
C ASP A 61 17.82 -15.21 11.65
N GLY A 62 16.52 -14.91 11.61
CA GLY A 62 15.87 -14.02 12.57
C GLY A 62 16.01 -12.54 12.24
N THR A 63 16.50 -12.18 11.04
CA THR A 63 16.60 -10.79 10.58
C THR A 63 15.42 -10.39 9.70
N VAL A 64 15.09 -9.10 9.75
CA VAL A 64 14.09 -8.48 8.89
C VAL A 64 14.64 -7.19 8.30
N ARG A 65 14.32 -6.92 7.04
CA ARG A 65 14.61 -5.66 6.36
C ARG A 65 13.33 -4.99 5.92
N ALA A 66 13.28 -3.67 5.98
CA ALA A 66 12.17 -2.88 5.46
C ALA A 66 12.65 -1.86 4.43
N SER A 67 11.79 -1.58 3.46
CA SER A 67 11.92 -0.46 2.53
C SER A 67 10.56 0.21 2.40
N MET A 68 10.46 1.47 2.84
CA MET A 68 9.19 2.16 3.09
C MET A 68 9.20 3.58 2.52
N TYR A 69 8.05 3.98 1.99
CA TYR A 69 7.70 5.38 1.80
C TYR A 69 7.19 5.94 3.14
N LEU A 70 7.48 7.20 3.42
CA LEU A 70 7.00 7.92 4.59
C LEU A 70 6.36 9.23 4.15
N TRP A 71 5.11 9.42 4.56
CA TRP A 71 4.38 10.67 4.36
C TRP A 71 3.95 11.21 5.72
N TRP A 72 4.33 12.44 6.03
CA TRP A 72 4.14 13.03 7.35
C TRP A 72 3.60 14.46 7.24
N GLN A 73 2.55 14.78 8.00
CA GLN A 73 2.02 16.15 8.08
C GLN A 73 3.05 17.21 8.48
N ARG A 74 4.13 16.84 9.18
CA ARG A 74 5.23 17.76 9.51
C ARG A 74 6.10 18.11 8.31
N HIS A 75 6.21 17.18 7.35
CA HIS A 75 7.00 17.32 6.12
C HIS A 75 6.15 16.87 4.94
N PRO A 76 5.08 17.62 4.63
CA PRO A 76 4.14 17.22 3.60
C PRO A 76 4.83 17.21 2.24
N GLN A 77 4.48 16.24 1.41
CA GLN A 77 4.94 16.18 0.03
C GLN A 77 3.78 16.50 -0.90
N ALA A 78 4.03 17.34 -1.90
CA ALA A 78 3.05 17.62 -2.94
C ALA A 78 2.67 16.32 -3.66
N ARG A 79 1.42 16.24 -4.12
CA ARG A 79 0.99 15.21 -5.06
C ARG A 79 1.88 15.24 -6.30
N GLN A 80 2.16 14.07 -6.84
CA GLN A 80 3.02 13.90 -7.99
C GLN A 80 2.25 13.30 -9.15
N ARG A 81 2.55 13.78 -10.35
CA ARG A 81 2.08 13.23 -11.61
C ARG A 81 2.67 11.85 -11.87
N THR A 82 1.87 10.94 -12.39
CA THR A 82 2.30 9.57 -12.71
C THR A 82 2.75 9.40 -14.17
N GLY A 83 2.53 10.41 -15.03
CA GLY A 83 2.70 10.29 -16.48
C GLY A 83 1.60 9.49 -17.18
N THR A 84 0.63 8.93 -16.44
CA THR A 84 -0.50 8.21 -17.04
C THR A 84 -1.69 9.14 -17.23
N VAL A 85 -2.22 9.18 -18.44
CA VAL A 85 -3.47 9.86 -18.80
C VAL A 85 -4.43 8.80 -19.36
N PRO A 86 -5.67 8.70 -18.86
CA PRO A 86 -6.69 7.88 -19.49
C PRO A 86 -7.06 8.47 -20.85
N ASP A 87 -7.27 7.62 -21.84
CA ASP A 87 -7.61 8.02 -23.19
C ASP A 87 -9.13 8.19 -23.40
N ARG A 88 -9.55 8.63 -24.60
CA ARG A 88 -10.96 8.88 -24.93
C ARG A 88 -11.84 7.63 -24.94
N SER A 89 -11.24 6.45 -25.02
CA SER A 89 -11.96 5.17 -25.04
C SER A 89 -12.36 4.71 -23.63
N CYS A 90 -11.76 5.28 -22.58
CA CYS A 90 -12.14 4.99 -21.21
C CYS A 90 -13.62 5.34 -20.97
N THR A 91 -14.42 4.38 -20.53
CA THR A 91 -15.85 4.57 -20.25
C THR A 91 -16.30 3.59 -19.17
N THR A 92 -17.22 3.99 -18.28
CA THR A 92 -17.70 3.11 -17.20
C THR A 92 -18.88 2.23 -17.56
N LYS A 93 -19.60 2.58 -18.61
CA LYS A 93 -20.67 1.80 -19.23
C LYS A 93 -20.41 1.74 -20.74
N ALA A 94 -20.89 0.72 -21.43
CA ALA A 94 -20.80 0.73 -22.88
C ALA A 94 -21.57 1.94 -23.46
N GLY A 95 -20.89 2.80 -24.22
CA GLY A 95 -21.51 3.67 -25.23
C GLY A 95 -21.84 5.15 -24.89
N GLY A 96 -21.70 5.64 -23.66
CA GLY A 96 -22.16 7.01 -23.32
C GLY A 96 -21.06 8.01 -22.94
N SER A 97 -21.05 9.23 -23.52
CA SER A 97 -20.16 10.34 -23.12
C SER A 97 -20.35 10.75 -21.65
N ALA A 98 -21.58 10.69 -21.13
CA ALA A 98 -21.94 10.95 -19.74
C ALA A 98 -21.39 9.91 -18.73
N SER A 99 -20.78 8.82 -19.23
CA SER A 99 -20.17 7.76 -18.43
C SER A 99 -18.65 7.73 -18.54
N ARG A 100 -18.04 8.75 -19.14
CA ARG A 100 -16.59 8.81 -19.35
C ARG A 100 -15.89 9.49 -18.17
N PRO A 101 -14.84 8.88 -17.61
CA PRO A 101 -13.92 9.59 -16.74
C PRO A 101 -13.28 10.76 -17.52
N ARG A 102 -12.88 11.81 -16.81
CA ARG A 102 -12.13 12.90 -17.45
C ARG A 102 -10.70 12.45 -17.76
N MET A 103 -10.17 12.89 -18.90
CA MET A 103 -8.79 12.56 -19.32
C MET A 103 -7.77 13.41 -18.56
N CYS A 104 -7.62 13.13 -17.28
CA CYS A 104 -6.73 13.84 -16.38
C CYS A 104 -5.49 13.02 -16.10
N GLU A 105 -4.33 13.68 -16.07
CA GLU A 105 -3.10 13.03 -15.65
C GLU A 105 -3.25 12.54 -14.21
N VAL A 106 -3.07 11.22 -14.03
CA VAL A 106 -3.30 10.57 -12.75
C VAL A 106 -2.23 11.02 -11.76
N LEU A 107 -2.68 11.36 -10.55
CA LEU A 107 -1.81 11.78 -9.46
C LEU A 107 -1.61 10.65 -8.45
N THR A 108 -0.47 10.69 -7.77
CA THR A 108 -0.14 9.85 -6.60
C THR A 108 0.48 10.71 -5.50
N ALA A 109 0.79 10.12 -4.35
CA ALA A 109 1.52 10.82 -3.30
C ALA A 109 2.96 11.13 -3.74
N GLY A 110 3.51 12.25 -3.26
CA GLY A 110 4.88 12.67 -3.59
C GLY A 110 5.91 11.56 -3.35
N GLY A 111 6.89 11.45 -4.24
CA GLY A 111 7.98 10.49 -4.15
C GLY A 111 7.61 9.04 -4.50
N PHE A 112 6.32 8.70 -4.62
CA PHE A 112 5.90 7.31 -4.82
C PHE A 112 6.30 6.72 -6.18
N THR A 113 6.55 7.57 -7.19
CA THR A 113 7.05 7.10 -8.49
C THR A 113 8.53 6.68 -8.41
N GLY A 114 9.28 7.22 -7.44
CA GLY A 114 10.68 6.86 -7.17
C GLY A 114 10.82 5.70 -6.19
N ALA A 115 12.07 5.39 -5.83
CA ALA A 115 12.37 4.39 -4.81
C ALA A 115 11.90 4.84 -3.41
N PRO A 116 11.58 3.91 -2.49
CA PRO A 116 11.29 4.25 -1.11
C PRO A 116 12.49 4.94 -0.43
N GLY A 117 12.23 6.06 0.25
CA GLY A 117 13.29 6.87 0.89
C GLY A 117 13.75 6.34 2.25
N GLU A 118 13.04 5.37 2.84
CA GLU A 118 13.34 4.83 4.15
C GLU A 118 13.74 3.35 4.04
N SER A 119 14.93 2.99 4.53
CA SER A 119 15.39 1.59 4.61
C SER A 119 15.85 1.26 6.02
N ARG A 120 15.48 0.07 6.51
CA ARG A 120 15.75 -0.34 7.90
C ARG A 120 16.06 -1.81 8.00
N THR A 121 16.82 -2.17 9.03
CA THR A 121 17.05 -3.57 9.42
C THR A 121 16.62 -3.78 10.86
N GLY A 122 16.28 -5.01 11.20
CA GLY A 122 15.79 -5.39 12.51
C GLY A 122 16.01 -6.88 12.76
N THR A 123 15.60 -7.32 13.94
CA THR A 123 15.43 -8.73 14.26
C THR A 123 13.97 -9.02 14.53
N TYR A 124 13.58 -10.28 14.41
CA TYR A 124 12.23 -10.70 14.70
C TYR A 124 12.17 -12.04 15.43
N THR A 125 11.06 -12.26 16.12
CA THR A 125 10.73 -13.53 16.76
C THR A 125 9.27 -13.89 16.51
N MET A 126 8.95 -15.18 16.61
CA MET A 126 7.61 -15.73 16.49
C MET A 126 7.25 -16.47 17.77
N ALA A 127 6.14 -16.11 18.41
CA ALA A 127 5.62 -16.84 19.58
C ALA A 127 4.08 -16.74 19.61
N GLY A 128 3.39 -17.87 19.77
CA GLY A 128 1.93 -17.90 19.90
C GLY A 128 1.17 -17.24 18.74
N GLY A 129 1.68 -17.35 17.50
CA GLY A 129 1.10 -16.68 16.33
C GLY A 129 1.27 -15.16 16.30
N VAL A 130 2.12 -14.61 17.17
CA VAL A 130 2.50 -13.20 17.20
C VAL A 130 3.92 -13.05 16.68
N LEU A 131 4.06 -12.19 15.67
CA LEU A 131 5.34 -11.69 15.18
C LEU A 131 5.74 -10.50 16.05
N THR A 132 6.94 -10.51 16.62
CA THR A 132 7.55 -9.33 17.25
C THR A 132 8.76 -8.90 16.43
N ILE A 133 8.82 -7.63 16.03
CA ILE A 133 9.96 -7.04 15.32
C ILE A 133 10.59 -5.98 16.21
N ARG A 134 11.92 -5.99 16.31
CA ARG A 134 12.72 -4.91 16.89
C ARG A 134 13.60 -4.29 15.81
N TRP A 135 13.36 -3.01 15.52
CA TRP A 135 14.13 -2.29 14.51
C TRP A 135 15.45 -1.76 15.10
N LYS A 136 16.53 -1.86 14.32
CA LYS A 136 17.86 -1.31 14.66
C LYS A 136 17.92 0.15 14.23
N ILE A 137 17.31 1.02 15.03
CA ILE A 137 17.37 2.49 14.86
C ILE A 137 17.75 3.15 16.18
N ALA A 138 18.06 4.46 16.14
CA ALA A 138 18.54 5.21 17.31
C ALA A 138 17.55 5.24 18.49
N GLN A 139 16.24 5.14 18.21
CA GLN A 139 15.19 5.10 19.24
C GLN A 139 14.60 3.69 19.39
N THR A 140 14.00 3.39 20.54
CA THR A 140 13.30 2.12 20.73
C THR A 140 12.09 2.02 19.80
N TRP A 141 12.18 1.13 18.82
CA TRP A 141 11.05 0.81 17.96
C TRP A 141 10.78 -0.67 17.86
N THR A 142 9.62 -1.04 18.39
CA THR A 142 9.11 -2.41 18.38
C THR A 142 7.74 -2.42 17.69
N GLU A 143 7.49 -3.48 16.93
CA GLU A 143 6.18 -3.80 16.36
C GLU A 143 5.77 -5.21 16.77
N GLN A 144 4.49 -5.39 17.04
CA GLN A 144 3.87 -6.69 17.23
C GLN A 144 2.70 -6.84 16.28
N TRP A 145 2.62 -7.99 15.63
CA TRP A 145 1.61 -8.30 14.62
C TRP A 145 0.98 -9.65 14.92
N TYR A 146 -0.34 -9.74 14.83
CA TYR A 146 -1.00 -11.04 14.72
C TYR A 146 -0.75 -11.61 13.33
N VAL A 147 -0.34 -12.88 13.26
CA VAL A 147 -0.12 -13.59 12.00
C VAL A 147 -1.27 -14.56 11.76
N ARG A 148 -1.93 -14.42 10.61
CA ARG A 148 -3.06 -15.28 10.21
C ARG A 148 -2.81 -15.84 8.82
N LEU A 149 -2.83 -17.16 8.67
CA LEU A 149 -2.75 -17.79 7.35
C LEU A 149 -4.11 -17.72 6.66
N SER A 150 -4.10 -17.53 5.35
CA SER A 150 -5.29 -17.76 4.53
C SER A 150 -5.68 -19.24 4.58
N PRO A 151 -6.95 -19.60 4.32
CA PRO A 151 -7.38 -21.01 4.31
C PRO A 151 -6.58 -21.89 3.34
N ASP A 152 -6.22 -21.34 2.17
CA ASP A 152 -5.35 -21.99 1.18
C ASP A 152 -3.85 -21.96 1.55
N ARG A 153 -3.50 -21.31 2.68
CA ARG A 153 -2.13 -21.08 3.19
C ARG A 153 -1.20 -20.35 2.21
N LYS A 154 -1.70 -19.77 1.12
CA LYS A 154 -0.90 -19.05 0.12
C LYS A 154 -0.55 -17.62 0.54
N LEU A 155 -1.21 -17.09 1.57
CA LEU A 155 -0.93 -15.79 2.17
C LEU A 155 -0.79 -15.90 3.68
N ALA A 156 0.03 -15.01 4.24
CA ALA A 156 0.02 -14.67 5.65
C ALA A 156 -0.41 -13.20 5.81
N ARG A 157 -1.43 -12.94 6.61
CA ARG A 157 -1.88 -11.59 6.96
C ARG A 157 -1.29 -11.16 8.29
N LEU A 158 -0.89 -9.90 8.34
CA LEU A 158 -0.44 -9.19 9.53
C LEU A 158 -1.49 -8.15 9.92
N ASP A 159 -1.99 -8.25 11.15
CA ASP A 159 -2.80 -7.21 11.79
C ASP A 159 -1.97 -6.58 12.90
N LEU A 160 -1.81 -5.25 12.89
CA LEU A 160 -0.99 -4.58 13.91
C LEU A 160 -1.62 -4.80 15.28
N LYS A 161 -0.89 -5.46 16.18
CA LYS A 161 -1.28 -5.68 17.57
C LYS A 161 -0.85 -4.49 18.43
N ARG A 162 0.41 -4.09 18.29
CA ARG A 162 1.00 -2.97 19.04
C ARG A 162 2.22 -2.44 18.32
N SER A 163 2.48 -1.15 18.41
CA SER A 163 3.78 -0.58 18.09
C SER A 163 4.11 0.53 19.07
N THR A 164 5.41 0.82 19.25
CA THR A 164 5.82 2.02 20.00
C THR A 164 5.62 3.31 19.21
N LEU A 165 5.49 3.23 17.87
CA LEU A 165 5.35 4.41 17.00
C LEU A 165 4.06 4.43 16.19
N ALA A 166 3.59 3.29 15.68
CA ALA A 166 2.37 3.21 14.89
C ALA A 166 1.13 2.93 15.77
N THR A 167 -0.02 3.44 15.37
CA THR A 167 -1.31 3.12 16.00
C THR A 167 -2.14 2.13 15.18
N HIS A 168 -1.91 2.06 13.87
CA HIS A 168 -2.67 1.21 12.95
C HIS A 168 -1.74 0.60 11.89
N GLY A 169 -2.09 -0.57 11.37
CA GLY A 169 -1.37 -1.16 10.26
C GLY A 169 -1.94 -2.49 9.77
N TYR A 170 -1.66 -2.77 8.50
CA TYR A 170 -2.01 -3.99 7.79
C TYR A 170 -0.81 -4.48 7.00
N GLY A 171 -0.62 -5.79 6.93
CA GLY A 171 0.39 -6.39 6.07
C GLY A 171 -0.08 -7.71 5.47
N TYR A 172 0.48 -8.08 4.33
CA TYR A 172 0.23 -9.35 3.68
C TYR A 172 1.52 -9.90 3.09
N GLY A 173 1.79 -11.17 3.34
CA GLY A 173 3.01 -11.84 2.92
C GLY A 173 2.76 -13.10 2.12
N SER A 174 3.72 -13.38 1.25
CA SER A 174 3.84 -14.55 0.41
C SER A 174 5.32 -14.85 0.16
N ASN A 175 5.58 -15.85 -0.68
CA ASN A 175 6.90 -16.18 -1.21
C ASN A 175 7.11 -15.68 -2.64
N ALA A 176 6.12 -15.02 -3.25
CA ALA A 176 6.34 -14.29 -4.49
C ALA A 176 7.32 -13.14 -4.26
N GLY A 177 8.28 -12.93 -5.16
CA GLY A 177 9.27 -11.85 -5.04
C GLY A 177 8.66 -10.45 -5.22
N PHE A 178 9.32 -9.40 -4.71
CA PHE A 178 8.83 -8.01 -4.83
C PHE A 178 8.70 -7.51 -6.28
N ALA A 179 9.48 -8.07 -7.20
CA ALA A 179 9.38 -7.75 -8.63
C ALA A 179 8.18 -8.44 -9.32
N THR A 180 7.52 -9.37 -8.64
CA THR A 180 6.31 -10.00 -9.17
C THR A 180 5.18 -8.99 -9.14
N ARG A 181 4.54 -8.76 -10.29
CA ARG A 181 3.34 -7.93 -10.42
C ARG A 181 2.29 -8.60 -11.29
N ARG A 182 1.04 -8.16 -11.15
CA ARG A 182 -0.05 -8.51 -12.06
C ARG A 182 -0.48 -7.31 -12.88
N ALA A 183 -0.67 -7.52 -14.18
CA ALA A 183 -1.12 -6.49 -15.10
C ALA A 183 -2.52 -5.98 -14.71
N MET A 184 -2.87 -4.76 -15.11
CA MET A 184 -4.19 -4.19 -14.81
C MET A 184 -5.33 -5.01 -15.45
N SER A 185 -5.06 -5.75 -16.54
CA SER A 185 -6.00 -6.72 -17.09
C SER A 185 -6.31 -7.85 -16.10
N SER A 186 -5.30 -8.42 -15.44
CA SER A 186 -5.49 -9.43 -14.39
C SER A 186 -6.19 -8.86 -13.15
N VAL A 187 -5.84 -7.62 -12.76
CA VAL A 187 -6.54 -6.90 -11.68
C VAL A 187 -8.03 -6.74 -12.02
N LYS A 188 -8.34 -6.33 -13.26
CA LYS A 188 -9.71 -6.13 -13.73
C LYS A 188 -10.48 -7.44 -13.80
N ALA A 189 -9.82 -8.52 -14.22
CA ALA A 189 -10.39 -9.86 -14.37
C ALA A 189 -10.49 -10.64 -13.05
N PHE A 190 -10.04 -10.09 -11.93
CA PHE A 190 -10.13 -10.75 -10.64
C PHE A 190 -11.59 -11.09 -10.30
N GLY A 191 -11.91 -12.38 -10.19
CA GLY A 191 -13.27 -12.87 -9.95
C GLY A 191 -13.70 -12.87 -8.48
N GLY A 192 -12.78 -12.68 -7.54
CA GLY A 192 -13.07 -12.64 -6.10
C GLY A 192 -13.72 -11.33 -5.65
N SER A 193 -14.27 -11.35 -4.43
CA SER A 193 -14.84 -10.16 -3.79
C SER A 193 -13.80 -9.43 -2.96
N LEU A 194 -13.46 -8.19 -3.34
CA LEU A 194 -12.55 -7.35 -2.56
C LEU A 194 -13.30 -6.55 -1.50
N ARG A 195 -12.75 -6.52 -0.29
CA ARG A 195 -13.27 -5.76 0.85
C ARG A 195 -12.21 -4.79 1.36
N GLN A 196 -12.63 -3.58 1.66
CA GLN A 196 -11.79 -2.54 2.21
C GLN A 196 -11.96 -2.44 3.73
N ASP A 197 -10.82 -2.42 4.42
CA ASP A 197 -10.70 -1.88 5.78
C ASP A 197 -9.79 -0.65 5.73
N LEU A 198 -10.17 0.41 6.43
CA LEU A 198 -9.48 1.69 6.41
C LEU A 198 -9.63 2.39 7.76
N THR A 199 -8.51 2.88 8.28
CA THR A 199 -8.48 3.93 9.30
C THR A 199 -7.93 5.18 8.64
N SER A 200 -8.73 6.26 8.64
CA SER A 200 -8.33 7.55 8.08
C SER A 200 -8.40 8.66 9.10
N TRP A 201 -7.50 9.62 8.96
CA TRP A 201 -7.55 10.92 9.58
C TRP A 201 -7.92 11.98 8.54
N ALA A 202 -8.94 12.79 8.83
CA ALA A 202 -9.29 13.97 8.04
C ALA A 202 -9.94 15.02 8.95
N SER A 203 -9.54 16.29 8.82
CA SER A 203 -10.14 17.41 9.57
C SER A 203 -10.19 17.18 11.08
N GLY A 204 -9.10 16.63 11.64
CA GLY A 204 -8.98 16.38 13.08
C GLY A 204 -9.76 15.17 13.58
N LYS A 205 -10.45 14.43 12.71
CA LYS A 205 -11.26 13.26 13.06
C LYS A 205 -10.62 11.98 12.57
N ILE A 206 -10.76 10.91 13.36
CA ILE A 206 -10.48 9.55 12.93
C ILE A 206 -11.78 8.91 12.46
N VAL A 207 -11.74 8.27 11.30
CA VAL A 207 -12.82 7.44 10.77
C VAL A 207 -12.27 6.04 10.58
N ASN A 208 -12.97 5.07 11.17
CA ASN A 208 -12.71 3.65 10.96
C ASN A 208 -13.83 3.10 10.08
N SER A 209 -13.45 2.40 9.02
CA SER A 209 -14.38 1.67 8.17
C SER A 209 -13.84 0.25 8.00
N GLY A 210 -14.69 -0.73 8.27
CA GLY A 210 -14.37 -2.14 8.10
C GLY A 210 -15.36 -2.79 7.16
N ASN A 211 -14.91 -3.82 6.45
CA ASN A 211 -15.74 -4.66 5.60
C ASN A 211 -16.52 -3.93 4.51
N GLN A 212 -15.98 -2.81 4.02
CA GLN A 212 -16.65 -2.08 2.95
C GLN A 212 -16.45 -2.82 1.62
N PRO A 213 -17.50 -3.12 0.85
CA PRO A 213 -17.32 -3.65 -0.51
C PRO A 213 -16.45 -2.70 -1.33
N PHE A 214 -15.39 -3.24 -1.95
CA PHE A 214 -14.63 -2.50 -2.94
C PHE A 214 -15.11 -2.92 -4.33
N GLY A 215 -15.88 -2.05 -4.98
CA GLY A 215 -16.49 -2.31 -6.28
C GLY A 215 -15.51 -2.29 -7.46
N HIS A 216 -14.44 -3.11 -7.43
CA HIS A 216 -13.46 -3.16 -8.52
C HIS A 216 -14.09 -3.56 -9.85
N SER A 217 -15.18 -4.34 -9.81
CA SER A 217 -15.96 -4.72 -10.99
C SER A 217 -16.55 -3.51 -11.72
N ALA A 218 -16.72 -2.35 -11.07
CA ALA A 218 -17.20 -1.11 -11.69
C ALA A 218 -16.13 -0.41 -12.55
N PHE A 219 -14.85 -0.67 -12.28
CA PHE A 219 -13.76 -0.13 -13.09
C PHE A 219 -13.76 -0.73 -14.49
N ARG A 220 -13.27 0.03 -15.47
CA ARG A 220 -13.15 -0.39 -16.87
C ARG A 220 -11.75 -0.10 -17.37
N ALA A 221 -11.23 -1.01 -18.20
CA ALA A 221 -10.00 -0.78 -18.93
C ALA A 221 -10.29 0.17 -20.09
N CYS A 222 -9.32 1.01 -20.41
CA CYS A 222 -9.30 1.76 -21.65
C CYS A 222 -8.78 0.86 -22.77
N ALA A 223 -9.19 1.11 -24.02
CA ALA A 223 -8.77 0.30 -25.16
C ALA A 223 -7.25 0.42 -25.42
N SER A 224 -6.67 1.60 -25.26
CA SER A 224 -5.24 1.85 -25.47
C SER A 224 -4.42 1.97 -24.19
N SER A 225 -4.96 2.56 -23.12
CA SER A 225 -4.26 2.74 -21.85
C SER A 225 -4.38 1.49 -20.95
N THR A 226 -3.58 0.46 -21.24
CA THR A 226 -3.58 -0.81 -20.49
C THR A 226 -3.00 -0.71 -19.08
N SER A 227 -2.36 0.41 -18.74
CA SER A 227 -1.84 0.71 -17.40
C SER A 227 -2.89 1.32 -16.46
N CYS A 228 -4.08 1.64 -16.96
CA CYS A 228 -5.10 2.39 -16.22
C CYS A 228 -6.46 1.70 -16.27
N LEU A 229 -7.13 1.63 -15.12
CA LEU A 229 -8.55 1.34 -15.01
C LEU A 229 -9.26 2.58 -14.48
N THR A 230 -10.46 2.84 -14.97
CA THR A 230 -11.22 4.06 -14.64
C THR A 230 -12.64 3.76 -14.19
N TYR A 231 -13.17 4.63 -13.34
CA TYR A 231 -14.55 4.60 -12.91
C TYR A 231 -15.09 6.00 -12.60
N LEU A 232 -15.91 6.57 -13.48
CA LEU A 232 -16.92 7.56 -13.12
C LEU A 232 -18.06 6.93 -12.30
N GLN A 233 -18.04 7.14 -10.99
CA GLN A 233 -19.16 6.86 -10.11
C GLN A 233 -20.28 7.86 -10.38
N PRO A 234 -21.53 7.41 -10.64
CA PRO A 234 -22.65 8.31 -10.87
C PRO A 234 -22.98 9.14 -9.62
N SER A 235 -23.66 10.26 -9.83
CA SER A 235 -24.19 11.09 -8.74
C SER A 235 -25.04 10.27 -7.78
N SER A 236 -24.84 10.48 -6.48
CA SER A 236 -25.60 9.84 -5.41
C SER A 236 -25.94 10.85 -4.31
N ARG A 237 -26.86 10.46 -3.40
CA ARG A 237 -27.26 11.29 -2.25
C ARG A 237 -26.19 11.37 -1.14
N GLY A 238 -25.14 10.54 -1.20
CA GLY A 238 -24.15 10.41 -0.13
C GLY A 238 -22.74 10.93 -0.47
N ALA A 239 -22.46 11.24 -1.73
CA ALA A 239 -21.12 11.69 -2.17
C ALA A 239 -21.13 13.19 -2.51
N CYS A 240 -20.01 13.88 -2.32
CA CYS A 240 -19.77 15.19 -2.94
C CYS A 240 -20.93 16.21 -2.77
N GLN A 241 -21.47 16.29 -1.55
CA GLN A 241 -22.61 17.15 -1.23
C GLN A 241 -22.19 18.62 -1.15
N LYS A 242 -23.16 19.55 -1.18
CA LYS A 242 -22.90 20.99 -1.07
C LYS A 242 -22.02 21.37 0.14
N SER A 243 -22.23 20.69 1.27
CA SER A 243 -21.47 20.85 2.50
C SER A 243 -20.05 20.28 2.45
N GLY A 244 -19.75 19.44 1.45
CA GLY A 244 -18.45 18.81 1.22
C GLY A 244 -17.51 19.62 0.33
N GLY A 245 -17.77 20.92 0.16
CA GLY A 245 -16.92 21.82 -0.65
C GLY A 245 -17.41 22.07 -2.08
N CYS A 246 -18.65 21.69 -2.41
CA CYS A 246 -19.27 21.96 -3.71
C CYS A 246 -20.58 22.76 -3.60
N PRO A 247 -20.54 24.00 -3.07
CA PRO A 247 -21.75 24.75 -2.70
C PRO A 247 -22.66 25.13 -3.88
N LYS A 248 -22.14 25.23 -5.11
CA LYS A 248 -22.91 25.58 -6.32
C LYS A 248 -23.33 24.34 -7.10
N TYR A 249 -22.44 23.34 -7.20
CA TYR A 249 -22.64 22.20 -8.09
C TYR A 249 -22.94 20.87 -7.40
N GLY A 250 -22.61 20.71 -6.12
CA GLY A 250 -22.64 19.43 -5.41
C GLY A 250 -24.04 18.87 -5.17
N GLY A 251 -24.09 17.71 -4.52
CA GLY A 251 -25.35 17.11 -4.09
C GLY A 251 -26.17 18.05 -3.20
N GLY A 252 -27.48 18.13 -3.46
CA GLY A 252 -28.39 19.03 -2.75
C GLY A 252 -28.37 20.49 -3.23
N THR A 253 -27.68 20.81 -4.32
CA THR A 253 -27.87 22.06 -5.08
C THR A 253 -28.80 21.82 -6.28
N ARG A 254 -29.14 22.90 -7.01
CA ARG A 254 -29.92 22.80 -8.25
C ARG A 254 -29.24 21.94 -9.32
N ALA A 255 -27.91 21.95 -9.40
CA ALA A 255 -27.16 21.18 -10.39
C ALA A 255 -26.97 19.70 -10.00
N ASN A 256 -26.88 19.42 -8.70
CA ASN A 256 -26.85 18.06 -8.14
C ASN A 256 -25.78 17.12 -8.75
N VAL A 257 -24.58 17.66 -9.02
CA VAL A 257 -23.44 16.92 -9.55
C VAL A 257 -22.62 16.35 -8.41
N SER A 258 -22.94 15.14 -7.97
CA SER A 258 -22.23 14.42 -6.90
C SER A 258 -21.37 13.24 -7.40
N SER A 259 -21.12 13.16 -8.70
CA SER A 259 -20.31 12.09 -9.30
C SER A 259 -18.84 12.17 -8.87
N ILE A 260 -18.17 11.02 -8.86
CA ILE A 260 -16.75 10.89 -8.49
C ILE A 260 -15.96 10.31 -9.65
N GLN A 261 -14.83 10.93 -9.96
CA GLN A 261 -13.85 10.46 -10.94
C GLN A 261 -12.86 9.52 -10.22
N TYR A 262 -12.79 8.25 -10.58
CA TYR A 262 -11.79 7.29 -10.06
C TYR A 262 -10.83 6.82 -11.15
N TYR A 263 -9.56 6.67 -10.75
CA TYR A 263 -8.47 6.16 -11.56
C TYR A 263 -7.66 5.18 -10.71
N LEU A 264 -7.45 3.96 -11.21
CA LEU A 264 -6.59 2.96 -10.62
C LEU A 264 -5.49 2.63 -11.63
N THR A 265 -4.25 2.96 -11.30
CA THR A 265 -3.17 3.03 -12.29
C THR A 265 -1.93 2.31 -11.81
N MET A 266 -1.28 1.58 -12.71
CA MET A 266 0.05 1.03 -12.50
C MET A 266 1.10 2.14 -12.39
N ILE A 267 1.91 2.12 -11.35
CA ILE A 267 3.05 3.05 -11.17
C ILE A 267 4.34 2.47 -11.73
N SER A 268 4.55 1.16 -11.57
CA SER A 268 5.79 0.49 -11.96
C SER A 268 5.52 -0.78 -12.74
N LYS A 269 6.24 -0.99 -13.83
CA LYS A 269 6.19 -2.25 -14.59
C LYS A 269 6.98 -3.38 -13.93
N THR A 270 7.87 -3.05 -12.99
CA THR A 270 8.86 -3.99 -12.44
C THR A 270 8.60 -4.35 -10.99
N ASP A 271 7.56 -3.79 -10.36
CA ASP A 271 7.20 -4.07 -8.98
C ASP A 271 5.68 -3.92 -8.74
N ARG A 272 5.28 -4.11 -7.49
CA ARG A 272 3.88 -4.19 -7.04
C ARG A 272 3.15 -2.84 -6.91
N ARG A 273 3.76 -1.71 -7.31
CA ARG A 273 3.18 -0.38 -7.09
C ARG A 273 2.07 -0.05 -8.09
N ASP A 274 0.91 0.27 -7.53
CA ASP A 274 -0.23 0.88 -8.20
C ASP A 274 -0.65 2.15 -7.41
N THR A 275 -1.58 2.95 -7.92
CA THR A 275 -2.18 4.06 -7.19
C THR A 275 -3.67 4.16 -7.47
N LEU A 276 -4.44 4.52 -6.46
CA LEU A 276 -5.86 4.87 -6.58
C LEU A 276 -6.01 6.38 -6.36
N TRP A 277 -6.47 7.09 -7.39
CA TRP A 277 -6.75 8.51 -7.34
C TRP A 277 -8.23 8.77 -7.57
N HIS A 278 -8.82 9.64 -6.76
CA HIS A 278 -10.18 10.09 -7.02
C HIS A 278 -10.51 11.48 -6.50
N TRP A 279 -11.56 12.06 -7.07
CA TRP A 279 -12.06 13.38 -6.72
C TRP A 279 -13.49 13.60 -7.22
N CYS A 280 -14.22 14.51 -6.58
CA CYS A 280 -15.59 14.87 -6.92
C CYS A 280 -15.64 15.74 -8.19
N THR A 281 -16.46 15.37 -9.18
CA THR A 281 -16.60 16.14 -10.44
C THR A 281 -16.95 17.61 -10.19
N CYS A 282 -17.81 17.88 -9.20
CA CYS A 282 -18.20 19.25 -8.84
C CYS A 282 -17.03 20.12 -8.41
N LEU A 283 -15.98 19.59 -7.78
CA LEU A 283 -14.84 20.39 -7.30
C LEU A 283 -14.07 21.04 -8.46
N ALA A 284 -13.99 20.37 -9.61
CA ALA A 284 -13.45 20.96 -10.82
C ALA A 284 -14.38 22.05 -11.37
N MET A 285 -15.70 21.82 -11.33
CA MET A 285 -16.70 22.80 -11.79
C MET A 285 -16.72 24.07 -10.94
N GLU A 286 -16.60 23.95 -9.61
CA GLU A 286 -16.48 25.11 -8.70
C GLU A 286 -15.29 26.01 -9.05
N ARG A 287 -14.25 25.42 -9.65
CA ARG A 287 -13.01 26.11 -10.04
C ARG A 287 -12.95 26.48 -11.52
N GLY A 288 -13.96 26.14 -12.31
CA GLY A 288 -13.93 26.32 -13.77
C GLY A 288 -12.87 25.46 -14.47
N GLU A 289 -12.47 24.33 -13.88
CA GLU A 289 -11.40 23.46 -14.37
C GLU A 289 -11.95 22.19 -15.05
N PHE A 290 -11.24 21.67 -16.04
CA PHE A 290 -11.51 20.34 -16.59
C PHE A 290 -10.97 19.23 -15.68
N CYS A 291 -9.76 19.37 -15.16
CA CYS A 291 -9.17 18.43 -14.20
C CYS A 291 -9.04 19.12 -12.86
N TYR A 292 -9.55 18.50 -11.80
CA TYR A 292 -9.46 19.09 -10.47
C TYR A 292 -8.00 19.13 -10.00
N THR A 293 -7.48 20.33 -9.78
CA THR A 293 -6.09 20.55 -9.34
C THR A 293 -5.92 20.73 -7.82
N GLY A 294 -7.03 20.75 -7.07
CA GLY A 294 -7.01 20.95 -5.62
C GLY A 294 -6.62 19.72 -4.80
N ASN A 295 -7.02 19.71 -3.52
CA ASN A 295 -6.75 18.59 -2.61
C ASN A 295 -7.63 17.40 -2.96
N SER A 296 -7.10 16.48 -3.76
CA SER A 296 -7.74 15.23 -4.19
C SER A 296 -7.20 14.03 -3.41
N HIS A 297 -7.95 12.92 -3.42
CA HIS A 297 -7.58 11.72 -2.69
C HIS A 297 -6.58 10.88 -3.48
N VAL A 298 -5.32 10.87 -3.05
CA VAL A 298 -4.26 10.02 -3.63
C VAL A 298 -3.91 8.88 -2.69
N LYS A 299 -4.00 7.64 -3.20
CA LYS A 299 -3.74 6.43 -2.43
C LYS A 299 -2.70 5.56 -3.12
N PRO A 300 -1.40 5.73 -2.81
CA PRO A 300 -0.39 4.74 -3.14
C PRO A 300 -0.79 3.34 -2.67
N LEU A 301 -0.63 2.34 -3.54
CA LEU A 301 -0.99 0.95 -3.30
C LEU A 301 0.16 -0.01 -3.61
N MET A 302 0.23 -1.11 -2.87
CA MET A 302 1.09 -2.25 -3.15
C MET A 302 0.24 -3.49 -3.34
N GLN A 303 0.36 -4.16 -4.49
CA GLN A 303 -0.39 -5.39 -4.78
C GLN A 303 -0.09 -6.48 -3.75
N ILE A 304 -1.15 -7.14 -3.29
CA ILE A 304 -1.09 -8.39 -2.54
C ILE A 304 -1.05 -9.51 -3.58
N ILE A 305 0.02 -10.29 -3.57
CA ILE A 305 0.26 -11.40 -4.49
C ILE A 305 0.55 -12.63 -3.66
N ASP A 306 -0.16 -13.72 -3.91
CA ASP A 306 0.03 -14.97 -3.15
C ASP A 306 1.17 -15.85 -3.68
N ASP A 307 1.41 -16.98 -3.02
CA ASP A 307 2.46 -17.92 -3.39
C ASP A 307 2.32 -18.51 -4.80
N SER A 308 1.10 -18.58 -5.36
CA SER A 308 0.88 -18.96 -6.77
C SER A 308 1.05 -17.78 -7.73
N GLY A 309 1.44 -16.63 -7.21
CA GLY A 309 1.50 -15.38 -7.92
C GLY A 309 0.13 -14.76 -8.17
N ALA A 310 -0.98 -15.28 -7.69
CA ALA A 310 -2.29 -14.69 -7.99
C ALA A 310 -2.46 -13.31 -7.32
N PHE A 311 -3.15 -12.39 -7.99
CA PHE A 311 -3.54 -11.11 -7.39
C PHE A 311 -4.64 -11.33 -6.35
N ARG A 312 -4.50 -10.69 -5.18
CA ARG A 312 -5.41 -10.85 -4.03
C ARG A 312 -5.91 -9.52 -3.45
N GLY A 313 -5.52 -8.39 -4.05
CA GLY A 313 -5.88 -7.06 -3.59
C GLY A 313 -4.68 -6.13 -3.42
N TRP A 314 -4.78 -5.16 -2.50
CA TRP A 314 -3.76 -4.19 -2.16
C TRP A 314 -3.68 -3.92 -0.67
N VAL A 315 -2.49 -3.57 -0.19
CA VAL A 315 -2.35 -2.67 0.96
C VAL A 315 -2.05 -1.28 0.45
N GLY A 316 -2.47 -0.25 1.19
CA GLY A 316 -2.31 1.12 0.73
C GLY A 316 -2.22 2.13 1.86
N ALA A 317 -1.82 3.33 1.49
CA ALA A 317 -1.89 4.50 2.35
C ALA A 317 -2.61 5.62 1.61
N GLU A 318 -3.37 6.45 2.30
CA GLU A 318 -3.74 7.77 1.77
C GLU A 318 -2.75 8.81 2.29
N ALA A 319 -2.24 9.65 1.39
CA ALA A 319 -1.28 10.70 1.70
C ALA A 319 -1.61 11.96 0.88
N SER A 320 -2.79 12.52 1.14
CA SER A 320 -3.34 13.66 0.41
C SER A 320 -3.07 14.94 1.21
N PHE A 321 -1.95 15.59 0.92
CA PHE A 321 -1.60 16.86 1.57
C PHE A 321 -2.20 18.06 0.84
N SER A 322 -2.87 18.92 1.59
CA SER A 322 -3.29 20.23 1.12
C SER A 322 -2.08 21.14 0.92
N THR A 323 -2.16 22.11 0.02
CA THR A 323 -1.16 23.19 -0.10
C THR A 323 -1.37 24.27 0.97
N GLY A 324 -2.56 24.34 1.57
CA GLY A 324 -2.88 25.28 2.63
C GLY A 324 -2.74 24.66 4.03
N SER A 325 -3.86 24.61 4.76
CA SER A 325 -3.89 24.16 6.15
C SER A 325 -3.70 22.65 6.30
N ARG A 326 -2.85 22.24 7.25
CA ARG A 326 -2.69 20.83 7.65
C ARG A 326 -3.98 20.20 8.16
N ALA A 327 -4.93 21.01 8.64
CA ALA A 327 -6.26 20.55 9.05
C ALA A 327 -7.06 19.95 7.88
N THR A 328 -6.67 20.24 6.64
CA THR A 328 -7.34 19.71 5.43
C THR A 328 -6.57 18.56 4.79
N ASP A 329 -5.46 18.13 5.38
CA ASP A 329 -4.78 16.91 4.92
C ASP A 329 -5.67 15.68 5.16
N MET A 330 -5.47 14.65 4.35
CA MET A 330 -6.14 13.36 4.51
C MET A 330 -5.08 12.27 4.49
N LEU A 331 -5.03 11.51 5.59
CA LEU A 331 -4.09 10.41 5.76
C LEU A 331 -4.85 9.15 6.11
N ALA A 332 -4.43 8.00 5.58
CA ALA A 332 -5.06 6.73 5.93
C ALA A 332 -4.09 5.58 5.83
N VAL A 333 -4.36 4.54 6.60
CA VAL A 333 -3.87 3.19 6.31
C VAL A 333 -5.05 2.35 5.87
N LEU A 334 -4.85 1.54 4.83
CA LEU A 334 -5.91 0.69 4.30
C LEU A 334 -5.40 -0.64 3.78
N ARG A 335 -6.33 -1.59 3.72
CA ARG A 335 -6.21 -2.82 2.92
C ARG A 335 -7.47 -2.99 2.10
N ILE A 336 -7.32 -3.51 0.90
CA ILE A 336 -8.39 -3.94 -0.01
C ILE A 336 -8.04 -5.38 -0.37
N SER A 337 -8.73 -6.36 0.18
CA SER A 337 -8.32 -7.78 0.05
C SER A 337 -9.52 -8.70 0.00
N ASP A 338 -9.34 -9.87 -0.62
CA ASP A 338 -10.30 -10.98 -0.56
C ASP A 338 -10.14 -11.84 0.71
N PHE A 339 -9.00 -11.73 1.38
CA PHE A 339 -8.68 -12.40 2.65
C PHE A 339 -8.51 -11.41 3.80
N ARG A 340 -9.28 -11.59 4.88
CA ARG A 340 -9.28 -10.77 6.11
C ARG A 340 -9.63 -11.67 7.32
#